data_AF-A0A8S1S2X9-F1
#
_entry.id   AF-A0A8S1S2X9-F1
#
_cell.length_a   1.000
_cell.length_b   1.000
_cell.length_c   1.000
_cell.angle_alpha   90.00
_cell.angle_beta   90.00
_cell.angle_gamma   90.00
#
_symmetry.space_group_name_H-M   'P 1'
#
loop_
_entity.id
_entity.type
_entity.pdbx_description
1 polymer ?
#
loop_
_entity_poly.entity_id
_entity_poly.type
_entity_poly.pdbx_seq_one_letter_code
_entity_poly.pdbx_strand_id
1 'polypeptide(L)'
;MMQEINLSQNNSNDQKVLLIIDKKNLEPILNFMEKLNEISSQKSNTATLKRRVVPFFMNQFYHWSVNRKLTQAVIYLKYLKTKKQSQQKKFELGDLKELFNNQDLFNPDLELYRNQARESWKVFLKDYAALSVQRNQKIKSGVTKQNYLNYIPILIEELDQIFPYDKLLSKYKLPSVNPEMINTDDMIQLDSNPPYSMIKEIV
;
A
#
# COMPACT_ATOMS: atom_id res chain seq x y z
N MET A 1 -30.47 5.91 -31.67
CA MET A 1 -29.12 5.42 -32.01
C MET A 1 -28.48 4.91 -30.71
N MET A 2 -28.47 3.58 -30.55
CA MET A 2 -27.99 2.85 -29.36
C MET A 2 -26.49 2.60 -29.47
N GLN A 3 -25.77 2.54 -28.34
CA GLN A 3 -24.38 2.07 -28.31
C GLN A 3 -24.25 0.92 -27.30
N GLU A 4 -23.68 -0.19 -27.77
CA GLU A 4 -23.40 -1.39 -26.98
C GLU A 4 -22.01 -1.28 -26.34
N ILE A 5 -21.90 -1.63 -25.06
CA ILE A 5 -20.63 -1.76 -24.36
C ILE A 5 -20.53 -3.19 -23.84
N ASN A 6 -19.54 -3.94 -24.31
CA ASN A 6 -19.26 -5.30 -23.84
C ASN A 6 -18.39 -5.27 -22.59
N LEU A 7 -18.95 -5.70 -21.46
CA LEU A 7 -18.20 -5.96 -20.23
C LEU A 7 -18.01 -7.47 -20.07
N SER A 8 -16.90 -8.00 -20.56
CA SER A 8 -16.54 -9.41 -20.30
C SER A 8 -15.90 -9.52 -18.92
N GLN A 9 -16.53 -10.27 -18.00
CA GLN A 9 -15.86 -10.80 -16.82
C GLN A 9 -15.52 -12.28 -17.06
N ASN A 10 -14.25 -12.64 -16.94
CA ASN A 10 -13.81 -14.02 -16.94
C ASN A 10 -14.24 -14.68 -15.62
N ASN A 11 -15.34 -15.44 -15.64
CA ASN A 11 -15.55 -16.65 -14.82
C ASN A 11 -16.85 -17.39 -15.20
N SER A 12 -16.70 -18.47 -15.96
CA SER A 12 -17.43 -19.76 -15.99
C SER A 12 -18.95 -19.88 -15.70
N ASN A 13 -19.75 -18.82 -15.73
CA ASN A 13 -21.20 -18.91 -15.83
C ASN A 13 -21.70 -17.62 -16.50
N ASP A 14 -21.75 -17.63 -17.84
CA ASP A 14 -22.08 -16.48 -18.67
C ASP A 14 -23.58 -16.14 -18.60
N GLN A 15 -24.03 -15.60 -17.47
CA GLN A 15 -25.19 -14.72 -17.47
C GLN A 15 -24.73 -13.35 -18.00
N LYS A 16 -24.93 -13.15 -19.30
CA LYS A 16 -24.80 -11.81 -19.92
C LYS A 16 -25.86 -10.90 -19.33
N VAL A 17 -25.46 -10.09 -18.34
CA VAL A 17 -26.30 -9.01 -17.82
C VAL A 17 -26.24 -7.85 -18.81
N LEU A 18 -27.30 -7.70 -19.61
CA LEU A 18 -27.46 -6.58 -20.53
C LEU A 18 -27.97 -5.36 -19.73
N LEU A 19 -27.09 -4.40 -19.45
CA LEU A 19 -27.48 -3.13 -18.84
C LEU A 19 -27.96 -2.17 -19.93
N ILE A 20 -29.29 -2.03 -20.07
CA ILE A 20 -29.89 -1.00 -20.92
C ILE A 20 -29.86 0.31 -20.12
N ILE A 21 -28.90 1.17 -20.46
CA ILE A 21 -28.73 2.47 -19.81
C ILE A 21 -29.32 3.55 -20.70
N ASP A 22 -30.28 4.29 -20.16
CA ASP A 22 -30.87 5.44 -20.84
C ASP A 22 -29.79 6.52 -21.07
N LYS A 23 -29.78 7.16 -22.24
CA LYS A 23 -28.68 8.00 -22.72
C LYS A 23 -28.39 9.20 -21.79
N LYS A 24 -29.41 9.63 -21.04
CA LYS A 24 -29.33 10.70 -20.03
C LYS A 24 -28.55 10.31 -18.77
N ASN A 25 -28.42 9.00 -18.50
CA ASN A 25 -27.76 8.46 -17.32
C ASN A 25 -26.38 7.83 -17.63
N LEU A 26 -25.95 7.87 -18.90
CA LEU A 26 -24.70 7.26 -19.36
C LEU A 26 -23.47 7.92 -18.73
N GLU A 27 -23.42 9.26 -18.72
CA GLU A 27 -22.34 10.07 -18.14
C GLU A 27 -22.18 9.88 -16.62
N PRO A 28 -23.26 9.99 -15.81
CA PRO A 28 -23.18 9.69 -14.38
C PRO A 28 -22.69 8.28 -14.08
N ILE A 29 -23.11 7.28 -14.87
CA ILE A 29 -22.71 5.88 -14.68
C ILE A 29 -21.25 5.66 -15.10
N LEU A 30 -20.79 6.27 -16.19
CA LEU A 30 -19.38 6.25 -16.59
C LEU A 30 -18.50 6.88 -15.50
N ASN A 31 -18.86 8.07 -15.01
CA ASN A 31 -18.16 8.73 -13.90
C ASN A 31 -18.16 7.87 -12.62
N PHE A 32 -19.25 7.15 -12.35
CA PHE A 32 -19.33 6.22 -11.22
C PHE A 32 -18.43 4.99 -11.43
N MET A 33 -18.40 4.40 -12.63
CA MET A 33 -17.50 3.29 -12.96
C MET A 33 -16.03 3.70 -12.92
N GLU A 34 -15.69 4.90 -13.40
CA GLU A 34 -14.34 5.46 -13.29
C GLU A 34 -13.94 5.65 -11.82
N LYS A 35 -14.81 6.25 -10.99
CA LYS A 35 -14.58 6.37 -9.55
C LYS A 35 -14.44 5.00 -8.86
N LEU A 36 -15.28 4.02 -9.21
CA LEU A 36 -15.16 2.65 -8.68
C LEU A 36 -13.85 1.99 -9.09
N ASN A 37 -13.41 2.17 -10.33
CA ASN A 37 -12.13 1.66 -10.82
C ASN A 37 -10.95 2.35 -10.14
N GLU A 38 -11.01 3.65 -9.87
CA GLU A 38 -10.01 4.37 -9.08
C GLU A 38 -9.94 3.86 -7.64
N ILE A 39 -11.07 3.67 -6.97
CA ILE A 39 -11.14 3.14 -5.60
C ILE A 39 -10.61 1.69 -5.55
N SER A 40 -10.97 0.86 -6.53
CA SER A 40 -10.47 -0.52 -6.69
C SER A 40 -8.94 -0.55 -6.92
N SER A 41 -8.45 0.31 -7.82
CA SER A 41 -7.03 0.50 -8.11
C SER A 41 -6.24 0.93 -6.86
N GLN A 42 -6.79 1.82 -6.04
CA GLN A 42 -6.14 2.27 -4.80
C GLN A 42 -6.10 1.18 -3.72
N LYS A 43 -7.17 0.40 -3.56
CA LYS A 43 -7.24 -0.72 -2.59
C LYS A 43 -6.28 -1.87 -2.96
N SER A 44 -6.17 -2.21 -4.25
CA SER A 44 -5.24 -3.26 -4.70
C SER A 44 -3.76 -2.83 -4.59
N ASN A 45 -3.47 -1.55 -4.82
CA ASN A 45 -2.11 -1.01 -4.73
C ASN A 45 -1.59 -0.91 -3.29
N THR A 46 -2.43 -0.58 -2.32
CA THR A 46 -2.03 -0.42 -0.91
C THR A 46 -1.66 -1.75 -0.23
N ALA A 47 -2.46 -2.81 -0.43
CA ALA A 47 -2.13 -4.15 0.08
C ALA A 47 -0.82 -4.69 -0.53
N THR A 48 -0.63 -4.43 -1.82
CA THR A 48 0.59 -4.81 -2.55
C THR A 48 1.80 -4.02 -2.07
N LEU A 49 1.64 -2.72 -1.82
CA LEU A 49 2.69 -1.85 -1.32
C LEU A 49 3.18 -2.32 0.06
N LYS A 50 2.26 -2.63 0.98
CA LYS A 50 2.58 -3.08 2.33
C LYS A 50 3.55 -4.27 2.35
N ARG A 51 3.36 -5.23 1.43
CA ARG A 51 4.27 -6.39 1.27
C ARG A 51 5.64 -6.02 0.70
N ARG A 52 5.76 -4.87 0.04
CA ARG A 52 6.98 -4.38 -0.63
C ARG A 52 7.78 -3.37 0.20
N VAL A 53 7.22 -2.80 1.26
CA VAL A 53 7.89 -1.80 2.12
C VAL A 53 9.19 -2.34 2.71
N VAL A 54 9.12 -3.46 3.44
CA VAL A 54 10.31 -4.01 4.09
C VAL A 54 11.36 -4.49 3.08
N PRO A 55 11.02 -5.29 2.05
CA PRO A 55 11.97 -5.65 1.01
C PRO A 55 12.66 -4.44 0.37
N PHE A 56 11.91 -3.36 0.13
CA PHE A 56 12.44 -2.14 -0.43
C PHE A 56 13.48 -1.50 0.50
N PHE A 57 13.12 -1.19 1.74
CA PHE A 57 14.01 -0.48 2.66
C PHE A 57 15.22 -1.31 3.08
N MET A 58 15.05 -2.62 3.30
CA MET A 58 16.18 -3.53 3.54
C MET A 58 17.14 -3.57 2.35
N ASN A 59 16.63 -3.52 1.13
CA ASN A 59 17.49 -3.46 -0.05
C ASN A 59 18.20 -2.10 -0.19
N GLN A 60 17.52 -0.99 0.09
CA GLN A 60 18.15 0.33 0.11
C GLN A 60 19.24 0.41 1.19
N PHE A 61 18.97 -0.13 2.38
CA PHE A 61 19.94 -0.21 3.47
C PHE A 61 21.17 -1.04 3.09
N TYR A 62 20.99 -2.18 2.41
CA TYR A 62 22.11 -2.97 1.91
C TYR A 62 23.02 -2.16 0.98
N HIS A 63 22.45 -1.47 -0.02
CA HIS A 63 23.24 -0.64 -0.93
C HIS A 63 23.89 0.55 -0.22
N TRP A 64 23.17 1.19 0.70
CA TRP A 64 23.72 2.27 1.52
C TRP A 64 24.91 1.80 2.36
N SER A 65 24.81 0.63 2.99
CA SER A 65 25.87 0.02 3.80
C SER A 65 27.10 -0.32 2.98
N VAL A 66 26.91 -0.84 1.75
CA VAL A 66 28.00 -1.05 0.79
C VAL A 66 28.69 0.26 0.44
N ASN A 67 27.92 1.30 0.09
CA ASN A 67 28.46 2.61 -0.29
C ASN A 67 29.22 3.29 0.85
N ARG A 68 28.75 3.09 2.09
CA ARG A 68 29.39 3.62 3.31
C ARG A 68 30.54 2.76 3.83
N LYS A 69 30.84 1.63 3.15
CA LYS A 69 31.86 0.66 3.57
C LYS A 69 31.63 0.11 4.98
N LEU A 70 30.37 -0.09 5.36
CA LEU A 70 29.99 -0.72 6.64
C LEU A 70 30.15 -2.23 6.52
N THR A 71 31.40 -2.70 6.45
CA THR A 71 31.76 -4.08 6.10
C THR A 71 31.01 -5.12 6.92
N GLN A 72 30.95 -4.94 8.23
CA GLN A 72 30.33 -5.88 9.16
C GLN A 72 28.81 -5.95 8.97
N ALA A 73 28.13 -4.81 8.81
CA ALA A 73 26.71 -4.78 8.48
C ALA A 73 26.43 -5.46 7.13
N VAL A 74 27.28 -5.23 6.12
CA VAL A 74 27.17 -5.88 4.81
C VAL A 74 27.34 -7.40 4.91
N ILE A 75 28.30 -7.88 5.70
CA ILE A 75 28.52 -9.32 5.95
C ILE A 75 27.26 -9.94 6.56
N TYR A 76 26.70 -9.31 7.60
CA TYR A 76 25.48 -9.81 8.25
C TYR A 76 24.28 -9.84 7.28
N LEU A 77 24.08 -8.78 6.49
CA LEU A 77 23.01 -8.74 5.49
C LEU A 77 23.18 -9.80 4.38
N LYS A 78 24.43 -10.15 4.01
CA LYS A 78 24.70 -11.26 3.10
C LYS A 78 24.37 -12.60 3.74
N TYR A 79 24.68 -12.79 5.03
CA TYR A 79 24.32 -13.98 5.78
C TYR A 79 22.79 -14.22 5.82
N LEU A 80 21.98 -13.18 6.01
CA LEU A 80 20.51 -13.31 5.93
C LEU A 80 20.06 -13.85 4.55
N LYS A 81 20.76 -13.48 3.48
CA LYS A 81 20.49 -13.99 2.12
C LYS A 81 20.98 -15.41 1.89
N THR A 82 22.02 -15.89 2.56
CA THR A 82 22.54 -17.25 2.34
C THR A 82 21.59 -18.32 2.87
N LYS A 83 20.76 -18.00 3.87
CA LYS A 83 19.74 -18.91 4.42
C LYS A 83 18.58 -19.21 3.46
N LYS A 84 18.47 -18.46 2.37
CA LYS A 84 17.29 -18.50 1.48
C LYS A 84 17.45 -19.50 0.35
N GLN A 85 16.41 -20.30 0.19
CA GLN A 85 16.27 -21.25 -0.93
C GLN A 85 15.84 -20.56 -2.24
N SER A 86 15.13 -19.43 -2.16
CA SER A 86 14.69 -18.70 -3.35
C SER A 86 15.88 -18.16 -4.15
N GLN A 87 15.88 -18.42 -5.47
CA GLN A 87 16.89 -17.91 -6.40
C GLN A 87 17.04 -16.38 -6.36
N GLN A 88 15.94 -15.65 -6.11
CA GLN A 88 15.96 -14.19 -6.10
C GLN A 88 16.59 -13.60 -4.83
N LYS A 89 16.72 -14.40 -3.74
CA LYS A 89 17.31 -14.02 -2.44
C LYS A 89 16.89 -12.61 -1.96
N LYS A 90 15.62 -12.25 -2.16
CA LYS A 90 15.06 -10.94 -1.77
C LYS A 90 14.95 -10.84 -0.27
N PHE A 91 15.11 -9.63 0.29
CA PHE A 91 14.78 -9.37 1.68
C PHE A 91 13.27 -9.40 1.90
N GLU A 92 12.86 -9.74 3.11
CA GLU A 92 11.50 -9.98 3.57
C GLU A 92 11.35 -9.47 5.02
N LEU A 93 10.12 -9.45 5.54
CA LEU A 93 9.88 -9.06 6.93
C LEU A 93 10.64 -9.94 7.93
N GLY A 94 10.73 -11.24 7.65
CA GLY A 94 11.43 -12.19 8.51
C GLY A 94 12.90 -11.83 8.74
N ASP A 95 13.59 -11.28 7.74
CA ASP A 95 14.99 -10.87 7.90
C ASP A 95 15.14 -9.64 8.77
N LEU A 96 14.20 -8.69 8.65
CA LEU A 96 14.20 -7.50 9.49
C LEU A 96 13.90 -7.89 10.94
N LYS A 97 12.99 -8.85 11.17
CA LYS A 97 12.79 -9.43 12.51
C LYS A 97 14.04 -10.12 13.01
N GLU A 98 14.70 -10.94 12.20
CA GLU A 98 15.93 -11.64 12.57
C GLU A 98 17.05 -10.66 12.94
N LEU A 99 17.17 -9.55 12.19
CA LEU A 99 18.10 -8.47 12.50
C LEU A 99 17.88 -7.94 13.92
N PHE A 100 16.64 -7.84 14.41
CA PHE A 100 16.29 -7.31 15.74
C PHE A 100 15.94 -8.38 16.79
N ASN A 101 16.10 -9.65 16.47
CA ASN A 101 15.79 -10.75 17.37
C ASN A 101 16.83 -10.86 18.50
N ASN A 102 16.38 -10.98 19.75
CA ASN A 102 17.27 -11.07 20.92
C ASN A 102 17.83 -12.48 21.14
N GLN A 103 17.57 -13.44 20.26
CA GLN A 103 18.20 -14.77 20.34
C GLN A 103 19.71 -14.67 20.13
N ASP A 104 20.48 -15.29 21.02
CA ASP A 104 21.92 -15.38 20.90
C ASP A 104 22.32 -16.19 19.68
N LEU A 105 23.24 -15.65 18.89
CA LEU A 105 23.89 -16.41 17.84
C LEU A 105 25.03 -17.22 18.44
N PHE A 106 25.10 -18.51 18.09
CA PHE A 106 26.21 -19.38 18.51
C PHE A 106 27.60 -18.88 18.05
N ASN A 107 27.63 -17.96 17.07
CA ASN A 107 28.85 -17.33 16.58
C ASN A 107 28.95 -15.88 17.10
N PRO A 108 29.94 -15.56 17.97
CA PRO A 108 30.10 -14.24 18.58
C PRO A 108 30.44 -13.14 17.55
N ASP A 109 31.16 -13.46 16.48
CA ASP A 109 31.46 -12.49 15.43
C ASP A 109 30.19 -12.08 14.68
N LEU A 110 29.31 -13.06 14.44
CA LEU A 110 28.04 -12.82 13.76
C LEU A 110 27.09 -11.98 14.64
N GLU A 111 27.14 -12.16 15.95
CA GLU A 111 26.42 -11.33 16.93
C GLU A 111 26.91 -9.88 16.88
N LEU A 112 28.22 -9.67 16.87
CA LEU A 112 28.82 -8.33 16.71
C LEU A 112 28.35 -7.66 15.42
N TYR A 113 28.38 -8.40 14.30
CA TYR A 113 27.96 -7.87 12.99
C TYR A 113 26.46 -7.57 12.96
N ARG A 114 25.64 -8.38 13.62
CA ARG A 114 24.20 -8.11 13.80
C ARG A 114 23.98 -6.81 14.54
N ASN A 115 24.67 -6.61 15.66
CA ASN A 115 24.50 -5.41 16.48
C ASN A 115 24.92 -4.14 15.73
N GLN A 116 26.00 -4.19 14.97
CA GLN A 116 26.37 -3.07 14.11
C GLN A 116 25.39 -2.84 12.96
N ALA A 117 24.82 -3.90 12.39
CA ALA A 117 23.74 -3.78 11.41
C ALA A 117 22.48 -3.13 12.02
N ARG A 118 22.14 -3.41 13.29
CA ARG A 118 21.03 -2.75 14.00
C ARG A 118 21.27 -1.26 14.15
N GLU A 119 22.42 -0.87 14.67
CA GLU A 119 22.74 0.55 14.87
C GLU A 119 22.80 1.29 13.53
N SER A 120 23.40 0.66 12.51
CA SER A 120 23.44 1.21 11.16
C SER A 120 22.04 1.32 10.53
N TRP A 121 21.13 0.39 10.81
CA TRP A 121 19.74 0.45 10.34
C TRP A 121 19.01 1.64 10.95
N LYS A 122 19.19 1.89 12.25
CA LYS A 122 18.61 3.06 12.94
C LYS A 122 19.07 4.36 12.29
N VAL A 123 20.38 4.50 12.03
CA VAL A 123 20.97 5.66 11.34
C VAL A 123 20.42 5.79 9.92
N PHE A 124 20.35 4.68 9.18
CA PHE A 124 19.79 4.67 7.83
C PHE A 124 18.35 5.17 7.80
N LEU A 125 17.49 4.71 8.72
CA LEU A 125 16.09 5.13 8.78
C LEU A 125 15.94 6.63 9.07
N LYS A 126 16.72 7.16 10.02
CA LYS A 126 16.66 8.57 10.41
C LYS A 126 17.20 9.51 9.33
N ASP A 127 18.32 9.14 8.70
CA ASP A 127 19.09 10.12 7.92
C ASP A 127 19.06 9.87 6.40
N TYR A 128 18.74 8.65 5.96
CA TYR A 128 18.91 8.25 4.55
C TYR A 128 17.69 7.64 3.88
N ALA A 129 16.77 7.02 4.62
CA ALA A 129 15.65 6.29 4.04
C ALA A 129 14.76 7.20 3.16
N ALA A 130 14.50 8.43 3.58
CA ALA A 130 13.70 9.39 2.81
C ALA A 130 14.38 9.75 1.48
N LEU A 131 15.68 10.02 1.53
CA LEU A 131 16.50 10.31 0.36
C LEU A 131 16.53 9.13 -0.62
N SER A 132 16.63 7.90 -0.09
CA SER A 132 16.59 6.66 -0.88
C SER A 132 15.27 6.49 -1.62
N VAL A 133 14.13 6.91 -1.05
CA VAL A 133 12.83 6.92 -1.74
C VAL A 133 12.80 7.99 -2.83
N GLN A 134 13.20 9.23 -2.50
CA GLN A 134 13.15 10.37 -3.41
C GLN A 134 14.00 10.14 -4.67
N ARG A 135 15.22 9.61 -4.49
CA ARG A 135 16.18 9.33 -5.57
C ARG A 135 15.89 8.04 -6.35
N ASN A 136 14.92 7.23 -5.92
CA ASN A 136 14.63 5.97 -6.60
C ASN A 136 13.91 6.20 -7.93
N GLN A 137 14.62 6.01 -9.04
CA GLN A 137 14.08 6.17 -10.39
C GLN A 137 13.05 5.09 -10.77
N LYS A 138 13.00 3.96 -10.06
CA LYS A 138 12.02 2.90 -10.32
C LYS A 138 10.62 3.28 -9.83
N ILE A 139 10.51 4.21 -8.88
CA ILE A 139 9.23 4.71 -8.37
C ILE A 139 8.88 5.99 -9.13
N LYS A 140 8.09 5.87 -10.20
CA LYS A 140 7.74 7.01 -11.05
C LYS A 140 6.64 7.89 -10.44
N SER A 141 5.67 7.27 -9.76
CA SER A 141 4.51 7.99 -9.19
C SER A 141 4.90 8.73 -7.91
N GLY A 142 4.61 10.03 -7.86
CA GLY A 142 4.77 10.86 -6.66
C GLY A 142 3.94 10.34 -5.48
N VAL A 143 2.71 9.90 -5.73
CA VAL A 143 1.84 9.29 -4.71
C VAL A 143 2.47 8.04 -4.12
N THR A 144 3.04 7.16 -4.97
CA THR A 144 3.72 5.97 -4.48
C THR A 144 4.97 6.32 -3.65
N LYS A 145 5.75 7.33 -4.07
CA LYS A 145 6.88 7.83 -3.26
C LYS A 145 6.40 8.31 -1.90
N GLN A 146 5.33 9.11 -1.86
CA GLN A 146 4.77 9.61 -0.60
C GLN A 146 4.33 8.46 0.31
N ASN A 147 3.70 7.42 -0.24
CA ASN A 147 3.31 6.26 0.56
C ASN A 147 4.53 5.54 1.17
N TYR A 148 5.64 5.39 0.45
CA TYR A 148 6.88 4.86 1.03
C TYR A 148 7.44 5.76 2.13
N LEU A 149 7.42 7.09 1.93
CA LEU A 149 7.86 8.04 2.95
C LEU A 149 7.03 7.93 4.24
N ASN A 150 5.71 7.75 4.11
CA ASN A 150 4.80 7.60 5.25
C ASN A 150 5.08 6.33 6.08
N TYR A 151 5.80 5.33 5.53
CA TYR A 151 6.22 4.16 6.29
C TYR A 151 7.51 4.36 7.08
N ILE A 152 8.29 5.41 6.82
CA ILE A 152 9.55 5.65 7.54
C ILE A 152 9.29 5.94 9.03
N PRO A 153 8.36 6.84 9.41
CA PRO A 153 8.04 7.06 10.83
C PRO A 153 7.56 5.77 11.51
N ILE A 154 6.71 4.99 10.85
CA ILE A 154 6.24 3.70 11.37
C ILE A 154 7.40 2.73 11.63
N LEU A 155 8.36 2.65 10.69
CA LEU A 155 9.55 1.81 10.86
C LEU A 155 10.46 2.27 12.01
N ILE A 156 10.46 3.57 12.31
CA ILE A 156 11.19 4.16 13.43
C ILE A 156 10.46 3.85 14.74
N GLU A 157 9.14 4.06 14.82
CA GLU A 157 8.33 3.77 16.02
C GLU A 157 8.41 2.30 16.45
N GLU A 158 8.52 1.37 15.51
CA GLU A 158 8.70 -0.05 15.82
C GLU A 158 10.04 -0.35 16.53
N LEU A 159 11.07 0.50 16.41
CA LEU A 159 12.35 0.30 17.09
C LEU A 159 12.23 0.39 18.62
N ASP A 160 11.26 1.15 19.12
CA ASP A 160 11.05 1.38 20.55
C ASP A 160 10.15 0.31 21.19
N GLN A 161 9.68 -0.66 20.40
CA GLN A 161 8.86 -1.77 20.88
C GLN A 161 9.74 -2.85 21.53
N ILE A 162 9.17 -3.58 22.51
CA ILE A 162 9.84 -4.73 23.16
C ILE A 162 10.28 -5.79 22.13
N PHE A 163 9.44 -6.00 21.09
CA PHE A 163 9.74 -6.88 19.96
C PHE A 163 9.59 -6.10 18.65
N PRO A 164 10.67 -5.43 18.19
CA PRO A 164 10.62 -4.62 16.98
C PRO A 164 10.15 -5.40 15.75
N TYR A 165 9.30 -4.76 14.95
CA TYR A 165 8.80 -5.26 13.66
C TYR A 165 7.93 -6.50 13.71
N ASP A 166 7.61 -7.02 14.90
CA ASP A 166 6.84 -8.26 15.02
C ASP A 166 5.41 -8.10 14.43
N LYS A 167 4.84 -6.90 14.60
CA LYS A 167 3.46 -6.54 14.21
C LYS A 167 3.38 -5.44 13.15
N LEU A 168 4.50 -5.04 12.53
CA LEU A 168 4.57 -3.98 11.52
C LEU A 168 3.52 -4.14 10.40
N LEU A 169 3.28 -5.37 9.93
CA LEU A 169 2.31 -5.63 8.87
C LEU A 169 0.90 -6.00 9.38
N SER A 170 0.65 -6.08 10.67
CA SER A 170 -0.69 -6.33 11.24
C SER A 170 -1.35 -5.08 11.82
N LYS A 171 -0.57 -4.17 12.40
CA LYS A 171 -1.09 -2.98 13.10
C LYS A 171 -1.44 -1.79 12.19
N TYR A 172 -0.61 -1.50 11.20
CA TYR A 172 -0.75 -0.23 10.47
C TYR A 172 -1.63 -0.42 9.22
N LYS A 173 -2.81 0.20 9.27
CA LYS A 173 -3.54 0.63 8.07
C LYS A 173 -2.97 2.01 7.73
N LEU A 174 -2.49 2.22 6.50
CA LEU A 174 -2.19 3.58 6.05
C LEU A 174 -3.46 4.42 6.25
N PRO A 175 -3.36 5.69 6.68
CA PRO A 175 -4.52 6.57 6.64
C PRO A 175 -5.05 6.52 5.20
N SER A 176 -6.28 6.03 5.04
CA SER A 176 -7.00 6.25 3.80
C SER A 176 -7.06 7.76 3.63
N VAL A 177 -6.67 8.26 2.46
CA VAL A 177 -7.08 9.60 2.05
C VAL A 177 -8.61 9.51 2.05
N ASN A 178 -9.26 10.01 3.10
CA ASN A 178 -10.71 9.89 3.28
C ASN A 178 -11.41 10.45 2.05
N PRO A 179 -12.21 9.66 1.31
CA PRO A 179 -13.24 10.16 0.42
C PRO A 179 -14.56 10.24 1.21
N GLU A 180 -14.53 10.79 2.43
CA GLU A 180 -15.77 11.09 3.16
C GLU A 180 -16.22 12.49 2.77
N MET A 181 -16.93 12.58 1.65
CA MET A 181 -18.03 13.53 1.39
C MET A 181 -18.60 13.28 -0.01
N ILE A 182 -19.15 12.09 -0.24
CA ILE A 182 -20.26 11.96 -1.19
C ILE A 182 -21.28 11.04 -0.50
N ASN A 183 -22.07 11.64 0.38
CA ASN A 183 -23.32 11.05 0.81
C ASN A 183 -24.27 11.17 -0.39
N THR A 184 -24.45 10.10 -1.16
CA THR A 184 -25.31 10.09 -2.36
C THR A 184 -26.81 10.07 -2.03
N ASP A 185 -27.19 10.12 -0.76
CA ASP A 185 -28.60 10.10 -0.35
C ASP A 185 -29.29 11.48 -0.30
N ASP A 186 -28.57 12.58 -0.55
CA ASP A 186 -29.14 13.95 -0.53
C ASP A 186 -29.35 14.58 -1.93
N MET A 187 -29.31 13.82 -3.02
CA MET A 187 -29.42 14.37 -4.38
C MET A 187 -30.57 13.86 -5.25
N ILE A 188 -31.70 13.45 -4.66
CA ILE A 188 -32.97 13.41 -5.39
C ILE A 188 -34.10 13.88 -4.47
N GLN A 189 -34.41 15.19 -4.54
CA GLN A 189 -35.78 15.69 -4.71
C GLN A 189 -35.76 17.22 -4.76
N LEU A 190 -35.68 17.76 -5.99
CA LEU A 190 -36.16 19.11 -6.29
C LEU A 190 -37.19 19.00 -7.42
N ASP A 191 -38.41 19.33 -7.04
CA ASP A 191 -39.49 19.94 -7.82
C ASP A 191 -39.84 19.43 -9.23
N SER A 192 -41.06 18.90 -9.32
CA SER A 192 -41.98 19.27 -10.39
C SER A 192 -43.43 19.19 -9.92
N ASN A 193 -43.95 20.33 -9.45
CA ASN A 193 -45.38 20.73 -9.48
C ASN A 193 -45.85 20.82 -10.98
N PRO A 194 -47.16 20.91 -11.34
CA PRO A 194 -48.19 21.66 -10.61
C PRO A 194 -49.64 21.04 -10.77
N PRO A 195 -50.75 21.79 -10.72
CA PRO A 195 -51.96 21.43 -9.97
C PRO A 195 -53.06 20.84 -10.89
N TYR A 196 -54.13 20.23 -10.35
CA TYR A 196 -55.51 20.43 -10.82
C TYR A 196 -56.52 19.56 -10.05
N SER A 197 -57.55 20.25 -9.58
CA SER A 197 -58.94 19.83 -9.29
C SER A 197 -59.27 18.38 -8.92
N MET A 198 -59.75 18.21 -7.68
CA MET A 198 -61.03 17.53 -7.49
C MET A 198 -62.04 18.56 -6.96
N ILE A 199 -63.02 18.89 -7.79
CA ILE A 199 -64.32 19.39 -7.34
C ILE A 199 -65.32 18.25 -7.57
N LYS A 200 -66.01 17.85 -6.50
CA LYS A 200 -67.48 17.76 -6.39
C LYS A 200 -67.86 17.26 -4.98
N GLU A 201 -68.17 18.20 -4.08
CA GLU A 201 -69.54 18.53 -3.62
C GLU A 201 -70.62 17.42 -3.86
N ILE A 202 -71.60 17.08 -3.00
CA ILE A 202 -72.45 17.85 -2.06
C ILE A 202 -73.17 16.85 -1.10
N VAL A 203 -73.61 17.37 0.06
CA VAL A 203 -74.64 16.94 1.04
C VAL A 203 -74.22 15.96 2.13
#